data_AF-A0A453QDD6-F1
#
_entry.id   AF-A0A453QDD6-F1
#
_cell.length_a   1.000
_cell.length_b   1.000
_cell.length_c   1.000
_cell.angle_alpha   90.00
_cell.angle_beta   90.00
_cell.angle_gamma   90.00
#
_symmetry.space_group_name_H-M   'P 1'
#
loop_
_entity.id
_entity.type
_entity.pdbx_description
1 polymer ?
#
loop_
_entity_poly.entity_id
_entity_poly.type
_entity_poly.pdbx_seq_one_letter_code
_entity_poly.pdbx_strand_id
1 'polypeptide(L)'
;FHHGKINISTIKVVLSAGPAFFILNFIECCLDVLLMFGAYKTARGFAISRLVIRFLWLAAISTFVTYLYVKVLDEKNARNNDSTYFRIYVLVLGGYAAVRLVFASLAKIPACHRLSNYSDRSQFFQFFKWIYQERYYIGRGLYESIGNYARYVIFWLVIFACKFPFAYYLQIRPLVVPTNIIVQLHDLQYSWHDFVSKGNRNALTILSLWAPVVAIYLMDIHIWYTLLSALVGGVMGARGRLGEIRSIEMLHKRFESFPEAFAKTLSPQRISSRPVPQDSEAATKMYASIFSPFWNEIIKSLREEDYISNREMDLLMMPSNCGTLRLVQWPLFLLTSKIMLANDYASDCKDSQKELWHRISKDEYMAYAVKECYYSAERILKSIVDGEGKLWVDRLFQYLNESIGRDSLLVTINLKKLQLVQSRLTGLTGLLIRDETADRKAGVTKALRELYEVVTHEFLAPNLREEFDTWQLLLRARNDGRLFSNILWPNDLEMKEQVKRLHLLLTVKDSAANIPKNLEAQRRLQFFTNSLFMDMPEAKPVSEMIPFWYYECL
;
A
#
# COMPACT_ATOMS: atom_id res chain seq x y z
N PHE A 1 46.29 4.95 -14.02
CA PHE A 1 47.57 4.52 -13.41
C PHE A 1 48.69 4.68 -14.43
N HIS A 2 49.76 5.41 -14.12
CA HIS A 2 50.94 5.43 -14.97
C HIS A 2 51.79 4.20 -14.64
N HIS A 3 51.77 3.17 -15.48
CA HIS A 3 52.58 1.95 -15.30
C HIS A 3 52.42 1.30 -13.89
N GLY A 4 51.19 1.28 -13.35
CA GLY A 4 50.88 0.55 -12.12
C GLY A 4 51.29 1.17 -10.77
N LYS A 5 51.92 2.36 -10.74
CA LYS A 5 52.30 3.05 -9.48
C LYS A 5 51.58 4.40 -9.29
N ILE A 6 51.17 4.70 -8.06
CA ILE A 6 50.61 6.01 -7.68
C ILE A 6 51.77 6.99 -7.48
N ASN A 7 52.20 7.62 -8.57
CA ASN A 7 53.22 8.68 -8.53
C ASN A 7 52.57 10.06 -8.48
N ILE A 8 53.32 11.09 -8.06
CA ILE A 8 52.93 12.51 -8.11
C ILE A 8 52.49 12.92 -9.53
N SER A 9 53.07 12.28 -10.56
CA SER A 9 52.64 12.44 -11.95
C SER A 9 51.20 11.96 -12.20
N THR A 10 50.75 10.88 -11.56
CA THR A 10 49.36 10.40 -11.60
C THR A 10 48.43 11.40 -10.91
N ILE A 11 48.84 11.98 -9.77
CA ILE A 11 48.06 13.01 -9.06
C ILE A 11 47.91 14.26 -9.93
N LYS A 12 48.98 14.74 -10.58
CA LYS A 12 48.92 15.87 -11.53
C LYS A 12 47.99 15.63 -12.72
N VAL A 13 47.86 14.37 -13.17
CA VAL A 13 46.92 13.98 -14.23
C VAL A 13 45.48 13.93 -13.72
N VAL A 14 45.23 13.39 -12.52
CA VAL A 14 43.89 13.42 -11.90
C VAL A 14 43.43 14.85 -11.65
N LEU A 15 44.36 15.74 -11.29
CA LEU A 15 44.08 17.15 -11.06
C LEU A 15 43.73 17.94 -12.35
N SER A 16 43.81 17.31 -13.54
CA SER A 16 43.22 17.85 -14.79
C SER A 16 41.69 17.99 -14.71
N ALA A 17 41.05 17.24 -13.81
CA ALA A 17 39.62 17.34 -13.54
C ALA A 17 39.20 18.76 -13.10
N GLY A 18 40.10 19.54 -12.49
CA GLY A 18 39.85 20.94 -12.12
C GLY A 18 39.53 21.82 -13.34
N PRO A 19 40.46 22.00 -14.29
CA PRO A 19 40.23 22.73 -15.52
C PRO A 19 39.03 22.20 -16.29
N ALA A 20 38.90 20.87 -16.39
CA ALA A 20 37.76 20.26 -17.06
C ALA A 20 36.42 20.69 -16.43
N PHE A 21 36.34 20.72 -15.10
CA PHE A 21 35.17 21.20 -14.39
C PHE A 21 34.86 22.67 -14.70
N PHE A 22 35.85 23.57 -14.68
CA PHE A 22 35.62 24.99 -14.99
C PHE A 22 35.26 25.24 -16.46
N ILE A 23 35.90 24.51 -17.38
CA ILE A 23 35.59 24.56 -18.81
C ILE A 23 34.16 24.08 -19.06
N LEU A 24 33.73 23.00 -18.41
CA LEU A 24 32.35 22.51 -18.52
C LEU A 24 31.33 23.52 -17.97
N ASN A 25 31.57 24.14 -16.82
CA ASN A 25 30.69 25.19 -16.31
C ASN A 25 30.67 26.43 -17.22
N PHE A 26 31.79 26.73 -17.89
CA PHE A 26 31.84 27.80 -18.86
C PHE A 26 31.01 27.46 -20.10
N ILE A 27 31.11 26.23 -20.61
CA ILE A 27 30.26 25.74 -21.71
C ILE A 27 28.78 25.77 -21.32
N GLU A 28 28.43 25.32 -20.11
CA GLU A 28 27.07 25.43 -19.56
C GLU A 28 26.60 26.88 -19.58
N CYS A 29 27.42 27.82 -19.10
CA CYS A 29 27.08 29.24 -19.14
C CYS A 29 26.93 29.78 -20.57
N CYS A 30 27.74 29.34 -21.53
CA CYS A 30 27.59 29.69 -22.94
C CYS A 30 26.27 29.17 -23.52
N LEU A 31 25.90 27.94 -23.17
CA LEU A 31 24.63 27.34 -23.56
C LEU A 31 23.45 28.09 -22.94
N ASP A 32 23.51 28.45 -21.66
CA ASP A 32 22.49 29.26 -20.99
C ASP A 32 22.29 30.60 -21.71
N VAL A 33 23.39 31.26 -22.10
CA VAL A 33 23.36 32.53 -22.84
C VAL A 33 22.67 32.34 -24.21
N LEU A 34 23.02 31.27 -24.92
CA LEU A 34 22.51 30.94 -26.25
C LEU A 34 21.03 30.54 -26.21
N LEU A 35 20.64 29.70 -25.25
CA LEU A 35 19.26 29.25 -25.07
C LEU A 35 18.36 30.40 -24.60
N MET A 36 18.86 31.35 -23.81
CA MET A 36 18.13 32.56 -23.44
C MET A 36 18.01 33.60 -24.56
N PHE A 37 18.65 33.39 -25.73
CA PHE A 37 18.68 34.38 -26.81
C PHE A 37 17.29 34.84 -27.27
N GLY A 38 16.32 33.93 -27.32
CA GLY A 38 14.92 34.23 -27.67
C GLY A 38 14.14 34.98 -26.57
N ALA A 39 14.55 34.85 -25.30
CA ALA A 39 13.84 35.39 -24.14
C ALA A 39 14.43 36.71 -23.59
N TYR A 40 15.53 37.22 -24.16
CA TYR A 40 16.13 38.49 -23.70
C TYR A 40 15.23 39.71 -23.85
N LYS A 41 14.28 39.71 -24.81
CA LYS A 41 13.36 40.83 -25.02
C LYS A 41 12.28 40.93 -23.93
N THR A 42 11.95 39.84 -23.26
CA THR A 42 10.92 39.76 -22.21
C THR A 42 11.52 39.61 -20.81
N ALA A 43 12.80 39.26 -20.70
CA ALA A 43 13.48 39.09 -19.42
C ALA A 43 13.78 40.42 -18.70
N ARG A 44 13.58 40.43 -17.38
CA ARG A 44 13.91 41.58 -16.52
C ARG A 44 15.41 41.88 -16.58
N GLY A 45 15.81 43.15 -16.66
CA GLY A 45 17.23 43.56 -16.73
C GLY A 45 18.11 43.01 -15.60
N PHE A 46 17.52 42.71 -14.43
CA PHE A 46 18.19 42.06 -13.30
C PHE A 46 18.56 40.58 -13.53
N ALA A 47 17.87 39.87 -14.41
CA ALA A 47 18.23 38.51 -14.81
C ALA A 47 19.33 38.53 -15.89
N ILE A 48 19.25 39.50 -16.81
CA ILE A 48 20.26 39.69 -17.87
C ILE A 48 21.60 40.09 -17.26
N SER A 49 21.61 41.02 -16.29
CA SER A 49 22.85 41.42 -15.62
C SER A 49 23.52 40.28 -14.86
N ARG A 50 22.73 39.37 -14.25
CA ARG A 50 23.25 38.16 -13.61
C ARG A 50 23.97 37.27 -14.62
N LEU A 51 23.33 37.02 -15.76
CA LEU A 51 23.83 36.12 -16.78
C LEU A 51 25.16 36.66 -17.37
N VAL A 52 25.24 37.97 -17.63
CA VAL A 52 26.46 38.62 -18.09
C VAL A 52 27.58 38.57 -17.03
N ILE A 53 27.25 38.87 -15.76
CA ILE A 53 28.23 38.81 -14.68
C ILE A 53 28.73 37.37 -14.46
N ARG A 54 27.84 36.39 -14.48
CA ARG A 54 28.18 34.97 -14.35
C ARG A 54 29.07 34.52 -15.51
N PHE A 55 28.77 34.95 -16.73
CA PHE A 55 29.57 34.65 -17.92
C PHE A 55 30.99 35.23 -17.81
N LEU A 56 31.13 36.53 -17.50
CA LEU A 56 32.43 37.18 -17.37
C LEU A 56 33.27 36.56 -16.23
N TRP A 57 32.63 36.27 -15.09
CA TRP A 57 33.28 35.66 -13.95
C TRP A 57 33.76 34.23 -14.23
N LEU A 58 32.90 33.39 -14.82
CA LEU A 58 33.27 32.02 -15.18
C LEU A 58 34.30 31.97 -16.30
N ALA A 59 34.23 32.90 -17.28
CA ALA A 59 35.25 33.04 -18.30
C ALA A 59 36.62 33.34 -17.67
N ALA A 60 36.70 34.38 -16.83
CA ALA A 60 37.94 34.79 -16.17
C ALA A 60 38.54 33.65 -15.32
N ILE A 61 37.71 32.98 -14.50
CA ILE A 61 38.17 31.85 -13.68
C ILE A 61 38.60 30.67 -14.55
N SER A 62 37.84 30.32 -15.59
CA SER A 62 38.18 29.19 -16.47
C SER A 62 39.50 29.44 -17.20
N THR A 63 39.73 30.66 -17.70
CA THR A 63 41.01 31.02 -18.34
C THR A 63 42.15 31.00 -17.34
N PHE A 64 41.95 31.55 -16.14
CA PHE A 64 42.97 31.58 -15.09
C PHE A 64 43.37 30.19 -14.60
N VAL A 65 42.40 29.32 -14.30
CA VAL A 65 42.65 27.95 -13.84
C VAL A 65 43.29 27.10 -14.94
N THR A 66 42.86 27.26 -16.20
CA THR A 66 43.49 26.60 -17.35
C THR A 66 44.92 27.08 -17.55
N TYR A 67 45.19 28.37 -17.43
CA TYR A 67 46.55 28.93 -17.50
C TYR A 67 47.46 28.36 -16.42
N LEU A 68 47.00 28.32 -15.17
CA LEU A 68 47.75 27.70 -14.08
C LEU A 68 48.03 26.22 -14.35
N TYR A 69 47.06 25.49 -14.90
CA TYR A 69 47.25 24.08 -15.24
C TYR A 69 48.25 23.87 -16.38
N VAL A 70 48.25 24.73 -17.40
CA VAL A 70 49.25 24.71 -18.48
C VAL A 70 50.65 24.96 -17.90
N LYS A 71 50.80 25.92 -16.97
CA LYS A 71 52.08 26.13 -16.27
C LYS A 71 52.52 24.92 -15.43
N VAL A 72 51.57 24.22 -14.80
CA VAL A 72 51.85 22.95 -14.10
C VAL A 72 52.29 21.83 -15.06
N LEU A 73 51.80 21.83 -16.31
CA LEU A 73 52.24 20.92 -17.36
C LEU A 73 53.63 21.29 -17.91
N ASP A 74 53.92 22.58 -18.08
CA ASP A 74 55.24 23.07 -18.48
C ASP A 74 56.30 22.71 -17.44
N GLU A 75 56.01 22.91 -16.15
CA GLU A 75 56.87 22.47 -15.03
C GLU A 75 57.13 20.95 -15.08
N LYS A 76 56.10 20.16 -15.41
CA LYS A 76 56.20 18.70 -15.52
C LYS A 76 57.16 18.30 -16.66
N ASN A 77 57.13 19.01 -17.78
CA ASN A 77 57.98 18.73 -18.93
C ASN A 77 59.42 19.25 -18.75
N ALA A 78 59.60 20.33 -17.99
CA ALA A 78 60.90 20.98 -17.75
C ALA A 78 61.81 20.26 -16.74
N ARG A 79 61.35 19.18 -16.09
CA ARG A 79 62.14 18.33 -15.17
C ARG A 79 62.80 19.11 -14.01
N ASN A 80 62.23 20.25 -13.63
CA ASN A 80 62.70 21.09 -12.53
C ASN A 80 62.09 20.62 -11.20
N ASN A 81 62.90 20.60 -10.14
CA ASN A 81 62.54 19.98 -8.85
C ASN A 81 61.63 20.86 -7.97
N ASP A 82 61.38 22.10 -8.38
CA ASP A 82 60.58 23.05 -7.62
C ASP A 82 59.12 23.06 -8.10
N SER A 83 58.18 22.90 -7.17
CA SER A 83 56.75 22.63 -7.44
C SER A 83 55.86 23.83 -7.12
N THR A 84 56.34 25.03 -7.41
CA THR A 84 55.70 26.27 -6.98
C THR A 84 54.35 26.48 -7.66
N TYR A 85 54.23 26.31 -8.97
CA TYR A 85 52.94 26.46 -9.66
C TYR A 85 51.97 25.33 -9.30
N PHE A 86 52.46 24.10 -9.07
CA PHE A 86 51.63 23.01 -8.57
C PHE A 86 51.03 23.28 -7.18
N ARG A 87 51.80 23.84 -6.25
CA ARG A 87 51.31 24.22 -4.90
C ARG A 87 50.26 25.33 -4.98
N ILE A 88 50.52 26.37 -5.79
CA ILE A 88 49.57 27.47 -6.02
C ILE A 88 48.27 26.93 -6.61
N TYR A 89 48.36 26.06 -7.62
CA TYR A 89 47.21 25.46 -8.26
C TYR A 89 46.35 24.61 -7.30
N VAL A 90 46.98 23.78 -6.45
CA VAL A 90 46.27 23.01 -5.41
C VAL A 90 45.60 23.93 -4.38
N LEU A 91 46.28 25.02 -3.97
CA LEU A 91 45.73 25.98 -3.01
C LEU A 91 44.51 26.71 -3.59
N VAL A 92 44.58 27.16 -4.85
CA VAL A 92 43.46 27.81 -5.55
C VAL A 92 42.27 26.86 -5.70
N LEU A 93 42.50 25.62 -6.15
CA LEU A 93 41.44 24.63 -6.33
C LEU A 93 40.83 24.20 -4.98
N GLY A 94 41.67 23.99 -3.96
CA GLY A 94 41.25 23.66 -2.61
C GLY A 94 40.46 24.78 -1.94
N GLY A 95 40.91 26.04 -2.10
CA GLY A 95 40.20 27.22 -1.62
C GLY A 95 38.82 27.37 -2.26
N TYR A 96 38.73 27.20 -3.57
CA TYR A 96 37.44 27.21 -4.28
C TYR A 96 36.51 26.10 -3.79
N ALA A 97 37.02 24.87 -3.64
CA ALA A 97 36.24 23.75 -3.12
C ALA A 97 35.74 24.00 -1.69
N ALA A 98 36.59 24.56 -0.81
CA ALA A 98 36.23 24.91 0.56
C ALA A 98 35.13 25.98 0.60
N VAL A 99 35.27 27.06 -0.18
CA VAL A 99 34.25 28.12 -0.29
C VAL A 99 32.91 27.52 -0.77
N ARG A 100 32.95 26.66 -1.78
CA ARG A 100 31.74 26.01 -2.30
C ARG A 100 31.10 25.06 -1.29
N LEU A 101 31.90 24.33 -0.53
CA LEU A 101 31.43 23.44 0.55
C LEU A 101 30.76 24.27 1.65
N VAL A 102 31.35 25.41 2.04
CA VAL A 102 30.76 26.33 3.01
C VAL A 102 29.43 26.91 2.53
N PHE A 103 29.33 27.35 1.28
CA PHE A 103 28.03 27.84 0.75
C PHE A 103 27.00 26.71 0.61
N ALA A 104 27.41 25.52 0.17
CA ALA A 104 26.52 24.37 0.09
C ALA A 104 26.03 23.91 1.48
N SER A 105 26.88 23.96 2.50
CA SER A 105 26.52 23.62 3.88
C SER A 105 25.59 24.68 4.49
N LEU A 106 25.86 25.98 4.25
CA LEU A 106 24.98 27.09 4.66
C LEU A 106 23.59 27.01 4.03
N ALA A 107 23.50 26.55 2.77
CA ALA A 107 22.24 26.43 2.05
C ALA A 107 21.47 25.13 2.39
N LYS A 108 22.16 24.01 2.61
CA LYS A 108 21.53 22.68 2.76
C LYS A 108 21.36 22.22 4.22
N ILE A 109 22.17 22.70 5.16
CA ILE A 109 22.07 22.30 6.58
C ILE A 109 21.05 23.20 7.29
N PRO A 110 19.98 22.64 7.90
CA PRO A 110 18.91 23.43 8.52
C PRO A 110 19.40 24.29 9.70
N ALA A 111 20.42 23.84 10.44
CA ALA A 111 21.04 24.63 11.52
C ALA A 111 21.77 25.89 11.00
N CYS A 112 22.40 25.78 9.83
CA CYS A 112 23.15 26.88 9.20
C CYS A 112 22.23 27.84 8.42
N HIS A 113 21.01 27.42 8.07
CA HIS A 113 20.03 28.29 7.41
C HIS A 113 19.54 29.42 8.34
N ARG A 114 19.48 29.20 9.67
CA ARG A 114 19.22 30.31 10.62
C ARG A 114 20.28 31.41 10.49
N LEU A 115 21.56 31.04 10.38
CA LEU A 115 22.64 32.00 10.12
C LEU A 115 22.53 32.64 8.73
N SER A 116 22.15 31.87 7.71
CA SER A 116 21.91 32.39 6.35
C SER A 116 20.77 33.42 6.30
N ASN A 117 19.70 33.22 7.08
CA ASN A 117 18.59 34.16 7.21
C ASN A 117 18.98 35.44 7.96
N TYR A 118 19.81 35.35 9.00
CA TYR A 118 20.39 36.54 9.64
C TYR A 118 21.31 37.30 8.67
N SER A 119 22.02 36.57 7.81
CA SER A 119 22.92 37.13 6.79
C SER A 119 22.19 37.76 5.60
N ASP A 120 20.90 37.46 5.38
CA ASP A 120 20.06 38.12 4.37
C ASP A 120 19.84 39.61 4.66
N ARG A 121 20.20 40.10 5.84
CA ARG A 121 20.20 41.55 6.16
C ARG A 121 21.41 42.29 5.56
N SER A 122 22.47 41.57 5.18
CA SER A 122 23.68 42.15 4.58
C SER A 122 23.61 42.15 3.05
N GLN A 123 23.80 43.33 2.45
CA GLN A 123 23.81 43.52 1.00
C GLN A 123 24.87 42.65 0.28
N PHE A 124 25.98 42.35 0.96
CA PHE A 124 27.06 41.51 0.42
C PHE A 124 26.59 40.05 0.21
N PHE A 125 25.94 39.46 1.22
CA PHE A 125 25.43 38.09 1.11
C PHE A 125 24.24 37.99 0.15
N GLN A 126 23.44 39.05 0.03
CA GLN A 126 22.39 39.11 -0.99
C GLN A 126 22.95 39.08 -2.42
N PHE A 127 24.09 39.74 -2.67
CA PHE A 127 24.75 39.71 -3.98
C PHE A 127 25.32 38.32 -4.30
N PHE A 128 26.01 37.68 -3.36
CA PHE A 128 26.52 36.31 -3.54
C PHE A 128 25.40 35.28 -3.70
N LYS A 129 24.33 35.36 -2.88
CA LYS A 129 23.12 34.54 -3.09
C LYS A 129 22.49 34.81 -4.45
N TRP A 130 22.51 36.05 -4.93
CA TRP A 130 21.99 36.38 -6.25
C TRP A 130 22.83 35.80 -7.39
N ILE A 131 24.15 35.68 -7.25
CA ILE A 131 25.02 35.06 -8.28
C ILE A 131 24.89 33.53 -8.28
N TYR A 132 24.83 32.90 -7.11
CA TYR A 132 24.88 31.44 -6.97
C TYR A 132 23.50 30.76 -6.84
N GLN A 133 22.41 31.49 -6.56
CA GLN A 133 21.08 30.94 -6.33
C GLN A 133 20.00 31.64 -7.17
N GLU A 134 19.18 30.85 -7.86
CA GLU A 134 18.03 31.35 -8.63
C GLU A 134 16.92 31.83 -7.68
N ARG A 135 16.44 33.07 -7.86
CA ARG A 135 15.37 33.65 -7.02
C ARG A 135 13.98 33.05 -7.31
N TYR A 136 13.84 32.27 -8.39
CA TYR A 136 12.55 31.76 -8.88
C TYR A 136 12.37 30.25 -8.71
N TYR A 137 13.13 29.60 -7.81
CA TYR A 137 12.86 28.20 -7.49
C TYR A 137 11.65 28.09 -6.56
N ILE A 138 10.52 27.66 -7.12
CA ILE A 138 9.34 27.20 -6.37
C ILE A 138 9.83 26.11 -5.41
N GLY A 139 9.66 26.31 -4.09
CA GLY A 139 10.16 25.37 -3.07
C GLY A 139 11.41 25.82 -2.30
N ARG A 140 11.75 27.12 -2.28
CA ARG A 140 12.83 27.71 -1.43
C ARG A 140 12.73 27.36 0.07
N GLY A 141 11.57 26.93 0.54
CA GLY A 141 11.34 26.42 1.91
C GLY A 141 10.91 24.94 1.98
N LEU A 142 10.87 24.22 0.86
CA LEU A 142 10.51 22.80 0.82
C LEU A 142 11.76 21.99 1.21
N TYR A 143 12.02 21.94 2.51
CA TYR A 143 13.14 21.18 3.05
C TYR A 143 12.86 19.69 2.94
N GLU A 144 13.63 19.00 2.11
CA GLU A 144 13.70 17.55 2.17
C GLU A 144 14.57 17.14 3.36
N SER A 145 14.10 16.18 4.15
CA SER A 145 14.84 15.72 5.31
C SER A 145 16.26 15.29 4.91
N ILE A 146 17.26 15.62 5.73
CA ILE A 146 18.67 15.29 5.45
C ILE A 146 18.85 13.78 5.22
N GLY A 147 18.01 12.95 5.87
CA GLY A 147 17.94 11.51 5.68
C GLY A 147 17.45 11.11 4.29
N ASN A 148 16.40 11.74 3.76
CA ASN A 148 15.91 11.46 2.40
C ASN A 148 16.93 11.90 1.35
N TYR A 149 17.53 13.08 1.52
CA TYR A 149 18.61 13.53 0.65
C TYR A 149 19.82 12.58 0.70
N ALA A 150 20.22 12.14 1.89
CA ALA A 150 21.31 11.17 2.04
C ALA A 150 20.98 9.84 1.35
N ARG A 151 19.76 9.32 1.48
CA ARG A 151 19.31 8.11 0.76
C ARG A 151 19.42 8.29 -0.76
N TYR A 152 19.01 9.44 -1.28
CA TYR A 152 19.13 9.76 -2.71
C TYR A 152 20.59 9.82 -3.17
N VAL A 153 21.48 10.45 -2.39
CA VAL A 153 22.91 10.50 -2.70
C VAL A 153 23.52 9.10 -2.66
N ILE A 154 23.20 8.29 -1.65
CA ILE A 154 23.66 6.91 -1.54
C ILE A 154 23.19 6.09 -2.75
N PHE A 155 21.93 6.25 -3.17
CA PHE A 155 21.40 5.59 -4.36
C PHE A 155 22.25 5.87 -5.61
N TRP A 156 22.57 7.14 -5.89
CA TRP A 156 23.43 7.50 -7.02
C TRP A 156 24.88 7.03 -6.85
N LEU A 157 25.43 7.09 -5.64
CA LEU A 157 26.78 6.59 -5.38
C LEU A 157 26.89 5.10 -5.67
N VAL A 158 25.86 4.31 -5.34
CA VAL A 158 25.81 2.87 -5.67
C VAL A 158 25.77 2.66 -7.19
N ILE A 159 24.90 3.38 -7.92
CA ILE A 159 24.84 3.32 -9.38
C ILE A 159 26.22 3.58 -9.98
N PHE A 160 26.85 4.68 -9.57
CA PHE A 160 28.16 5.07 -10.09
C PHE A 160 29.24 4.07 -9.69
N ALA A 161 29.25 3.57 -8.46
CA ALA A 161 30.23 2.59 -7.98
C ALA A 161 30.16 1.27 -8.75
N CYS A 162 28.97 0.82 -9.17
CA CYS A 162 28.82 -0.37 -10.00
C CYS A 162 29.15 -0.09 -11.49
N LYS A 163 28.70 1.05 -11.99
CA LYS A 163 28.85 1.43 -13.40
C LYS A 163 30.31 1.72 -13.78
N PHE A 164 31.05 2.46 -12.95
CA PHE A 164 32.41 2.89 -13.29
C PHE A 164 33.37 1.72 -13.55
N PRO A 165 33.42 0.67 -12.70
CA PRO A 165 34.19 -0.53 -13.00
C PRO A 165 33.73 -1.23 -14.27
N PHE A 166 32.42 -1.42 -14.45
CA PHE A 166 31.84 -2.07 -15.63
C PHE A 166 32.25 -1.36 -16.94
N ALA A 167 32.04 -0.05 -17.01
CA ALA A 167 32.43 0.77 -18.14
C ALA A 167 33.96 0.81 -18.32
N TYR A 168 34.73 0.81 -17.23
CA TYR A 168 36.19 0.80 -17.31
C TYR A 168 36.71 -0.47 -17.99
N TYR A 169 36.23 -1.65 -17.56
CA TYR A 169 36.70 -2.92 -18.10
C TYR A 169 36.24 -3.18 -19.53
N LEU A 170 34.98 -2.84 -19.86
CA LEU A 170 34.39 -3.16 -21.16
C LEU A 170 34.58 -2.07 -22.22
N GLN A 171 34.55 -0.80 -21.85
CA GLN A 171 34.58 0.31 -22.81
C GLN A 171 35.96 0.97 -22.81
N ILE A 172 36.43 1.45 -21.67
CA ILE A 172 37.62 2.31 -21.60
C ILE A 172 38.90 1.51 -21.86
N ARG A 173 39.10 0.39 -21.16
CA ARG A 173 40.33 -0.43 -21.26
C ARG A 173 40.67 -0.87 -22.70
N PRO A 174 39.74 -1.40 -23.52
CA PRO A 174 40.07 -1.80 -24.89
C PRO A 174 40.40 -0.61 -25.82
N LEU A 175 39.92 0.60 -25.52
CA LEU A 175 40.21 1.80 -26.32
C LEU A 175 41.57 2.41 -26.05
N VAL A 176 42.18 2.12 -24.89
CA VAL A 176 43.49 2.70 -24.52
C VAL A 176 44.58 2.28 -25.50
N VAL A 177 44.61 1.01 -25.92
CA VAL A 177 45.65 0.50 -26.82
C VAL A 177 45.55 1.12 -28.23
N PRO A 178 44.39 1.10 -28.91
CA PRO A 178 44.21 1.81 -30.19
C PRO A 178 44.51 3.31 -30.08
N THR A 179 44.07 3.97 -29.01
CA THR A 179 44.32 5.41 -28.82
C THR A 179 45.81 5.71 -28.74
N ASN A 180 46.59 4.91 -28.00
CA ASN A 180 48.04 5.10 -27.91
C ASN A 180 48.74 4.89 -29.27
N ILE A 181 48.29 3.92 -30.07
CA ILE A 181 48.83 3.66 -31.42
C ILE A 181 48.56 4.87 -32.33
N ILE A 182 47.33 5.40 -32.33
CA ILE A 182 46.92 6.56 -33.14
C ILE A 182 47.70 7.82 -32.76
N VAL A 183 47.99 8.02 -31.48
CA VAL A 183 48.76 9.17 -30.98
C VAL A 183 50.26 9.07 -31.34
N GLN A 184 50.80 7.85 -31.45
CA GLN A 184 52.21 7.62 -31.81
C GLN A 184 52.49 7.75 -33.31
N LEU A 185 51.46 7.71 -34.16
CA LEU A 185 51.56 7.92 -35.60
C LEU A 185 51.83 9.40 -35.91
N HIS A 186 53.07 9.70 -36.31
CA HIS A 186 53.49 11.01 -36.81
C HIS A 186 53.59 10.94 -38.34
N ASP A 187 53.09 11.96 -39.04
CA ASP A 187 53.12 12.12 -40.52
C ASP A 187 52.21 11.20 -41.36
N LEU A 188 50.90 11.24 -41.12
CA LEU A 188 49.89 10.63 -42.00
C LEU A 188 49.40 11.65 -43.06
N GLN A 189 49.56 11.32 -44.35
CA GLN A 189 48.88 12.05 -45.44
C GLN A 189 47.45 11.52 -45.61
N TYR A 190 46.46 12.29 -45.17
CA TYR A 190 45.05 11.95 -45.38
C TYR A 190 44.65 12.16 -46.85
N SER A 191 43.96 11.18 -47.44
CA SER A 191 43.50 11.22 -48.84
C SER A 191 42.20 12.02 -49.07
N TRP A 192 41.46 12.32 -48.01
CA TRP A 192 40.18 13.04 -48.05
C TRP A 192 40.34 14.55 -47.80
N HIS A 193 39.40 15.37 -48.30
CA HIS A 193 39.45 16.83 -48.20
C HIS A 193 39.60 17.31 -46.75
N ASP A 194 40.80 17.84 -46.48
CA ASP A 194 41.34 18.00 -45.15
C ASP A 194 41.14 19.44 -44.64
N PHE A 195 39.90 19.78 -44.28
CA PHE A 195 39.57 21.15 -43.82
C PHE A 195 40.00 21.43 -42.37
N VAL A 196 40.24 20.40 -41.54
CA VAL A 196 40.45 20.55 -40.08
C VAL A 196 41.56 19.63 -39.50
N SER A 197 42.03 18.59 -40.21
CA SER A 197 43.01 17.63 -39.64
C SER A 197 44.47 18.06 -39.78
N LYS A 198 44.77 18.99 -40.69
CA LYS A 198 46.15 19.45 -40.95
C LYS A 198 46.75 20.14 -39.71
N GLY A 199 47.73 19.49 -39.08
CA GLY A 199 48.47 20.02 -37.92
C GLY A 199 47.92 19.70 -36.54
N ASN A 200 46.83 18.91 -36.42
CA ASN A 200 46.16 18.64 -35.13
C ASN A 200 46.39 17.21 -34.55
N ARG A 201 47.56 16.60 -34.81
CA ARG A 201 48.01 15.33 -34.20
C ARG A 201 46.92 14.24 -34.09
N ASN A 202 46.20 13.96 -35.19
CA ASN A 202 45.18 12.90 -35.31
C ASN A 202 43.98 13.02 -34.33
N ALA A 203 43.73 14.20 -33.74
CA ALA A 203 42.71 14.40 -32.71
C ALA A 203 41.28 14.07 -33.17
N LEU A 204 40.94 14.33 -34.44
CA LEU A 204 39.61 14.07 -34.98
C LEU A 204 39.33 12.56 -35.12
N THR A 205 40.34 11.78 -35.49
CA THR A 205 40.25 10.31 -35.54
C THR A 205 40.03 9.73 -34.13
N ILE A 206 40.68 10.29 -33.12
CA ILE A 206 40.46 9.92 -31.72
C ILE A 206 39.04 10.29 -31.31
N LEU A 207 38.57 11.50 -31.66
CA LEU A 207 37.20 11.93 -31.36
C LEU A 207 36.16 10.99 -32.00
N SER A 208 36.32 10.61 -33.27
CA SER A 208 35.40 9.67 -33.94
C SER A 208 35.40 8.28 -33.32
N LEU A 209 36.53 7.84 -32.75
CA LEU A 209 36.63 6.55 -32.06
C LEU A 209 35.94 6.60 -30.68
N TRP A 210 36.08 7.71 -29.96
CA TRP A 210 35.54 7.87 -28.60
C TRP A 210 34.08 8.31 -28.56
N ALA A 211 33.60 9.10 -29.53
CA ALA A 211 32.25 9.67 -29.49
C ALA A 211 31.12 8.63 -29.39
N PRO A 212 31.11 7.53 -30.18
CA PRO A 212 30.09 6.48 -30.02
C PRO A 212 30.14 5.81 -28.65
N VAL A 213 31.33 5.61 -28.11
CA VAL A 213 31.53 4.95 -26.81
C VAL A 213 31.02 5.85 -25.68
N VAL A 214 31.30 7.15 -25.75
CA VAL A 214 30.77 8.14 -24.79
C VAL A 214 29.24 8.22 -24.88
N ALA A 215 28.66 8.18 -26.09
CA ALA A 215 27.21 8.14 -26.26
C ALA A 215 26.59 6.89 -25.63
N ILE A 216 27.17 5.71 -25.85
CA ILE A 216 26.75 4.45 -25.20
C ILE A 216 26.89 4.58 -23.67
N TYR A 217 27.99 5.13 -23.17
CA TYR A 217 28.20 5.35 -21.75
C TYR A 217 27.13 6.25 -21.10
N LEU A 218 26.64 7.27 -21.81
CA LEU A 218 25.55 8.14 -21.33
C LEU A 218 24.21 7.42 -21.35
N MET A 219 23.90 6.67 -22.42
CA MET A 219 22.67 5.88 -22.52
C MET A 219 22.61 4.80 -21.44
N ASP A 220 23.72 4.13 -21.16
CA ASP A 220 23.81 3.05 -20.17
C ASP A 220 23.45 3.52 -18.74
N ILE A 221 23.60 4.82 -18.41
CA ILE A 221 23.17 5.38 -17.11
C ILE A 221 21.68 5.10 -16.87
N HIS A 222 20.85 5.20 -17.91
CA HIS A 222 19.42 4.96 -17.81
C HIS A 222 19.12 3.49 -17.51
N ILE A 223 19.88 2.56 -18.07
CA ILE A 223 19.71 1.13 -17.82
C ILE A 223 20.03 0.81 -16.35
N TRP A 224 21.18 1.25 -15.85
CA TRP A 224 21.54 1.07 -14.43
C TRP A 224 20.55 1.74 -13.48
N TYR A 225 20.07 2.94 -13.82
CA TYR A 225 19.05 3.64 -13.05
C TYR A 225 17.74 2.86 -13.00
N THR A 226 17.22 2.41 -14.15
CA THR A 226 15.93 1.69 -14.22
C THR A 226 15.96 0.38 -13.42
N LEU A 227 17.05 -0.39 -13.51
CA LEU A 227 17.23 -1.63 -12.76
C LEU A 227 17.28 -1.39 -11.25
N LEU A 228 18.13 -0.46 -10.80
CA LEU A 228 18.27 -0.19 -9.37
C LEU A 228 17.03 0.50 -8.80
N SER A 229 16.38 1.39 -9.57
CA SER A 229 15.12 2.03 -9.18
C SER A 229 14.01 1.01 -9.02
N ALA A 230 13.91 -0.01 -9.89
CA ALA A 230 12.93 -1.08 -9.75
C ALA A 230 13.20 -1.92 -8.49
N LEU A 231 14.46 -2.24 -8.20
CA LEU A 231 14.83 -3.01 -7.01
C LEU A 231 14.56 -2.23 -5.71
N VAL A 232 15.05 -0.99 -5.62
CA VAL A 232 14.87 -0.14 -4.44
C VAL A 232 13.40 0.21 -4.26
N GLY A 233 12.69 0.53 -5.34
CA GLY A 233 11.25 0.76 -5.33
C GLY A 233 10.46 -0.46 -4.87
N GLY A 234 10.86 -1.67 -5.31
CA GLY A 234 10.28 -2.93 -4.85
C GLY A 234 10.48 -3.17 -3.35
N VAL A 235 11.69 -2.92 -2.83
CA VAL A 235 12.00 -3.04 -1.39
C VAL A 235 11.23 -2.00 -0.57
N MET A 236 11.17 -0.75 -1.03
CA MET A 236 10.40 0.31 -0.37
C MET A 236 8.90 0.00 -0.38
N GLY A 237 8.36 -0.50 -1.49
CA GLY A 237 6.97 -0.95 -1.60
C GLY A 237 6.67 -2.10 -0.65
N ALA A 238 7.53 -3.11 -0.58
CA ALA A 238 7.39 -4.21 0.37
C ALA A 238 7.43 -3.74 1.83
N ARG A 239 8.34 -2.81 2.17
CA ARG A 239 8.42 -2.23 3.52
C ARG A 239 7.16 -1.44 3.88
N GLY A 240 6.57 -0.71 2.93
CA GLY A 240 5.31 0.02 3.11
C GLY A 240 4.05 -0.84 3.01
N ARG A 241 4.20 -2.18 2.97
CA ARG A 241 3.10 -3.16 2.77
C ARG A 241 2.23 -2.84 1.54
N LEU A 242 2.84 -2.24 0.53
CA LEU A 242 2.14 -1.82 -0.67
C LEU A 242 1.68 -3.05 -1.47
N GLY A 243 0.37 -3.23 -1.57
CA GLY A 243 -0.22 -4.38 -2.25
C GLY A 243 -0.05 -5.70 -1.50
N GLU A 244 -0.17 -5.67 -0.17
CA GLU A 244 -0.28 -6.88 0.67
C GLU A 244 -1.54 -7.70 0.32
N ILE A 245 -2.63 -7.04 -0.09
CA ILE A 245 -3.88 -7.68 -0.53
C ILE A 245 -3.97 -7.56 -2.06
N ARG A 246 -3.54 -8.61 -2.78
CA ARG A 246 -3.55 -8.66 -4.25
C ARG A 246 -4.71 -9.46 -4.84
N SER A 247 -5.43 -10.21 -4.01
CA SER A 247 -6.50 -11.11 -4.44
C SER A 247 -7.68 -11.05 -3.48
N ILE A 248 -8.85 -11.41 -4.01
CA ILE A 248 -10.09 -11.50 -3.24
C ILE A 248 -9.98 -12.59 -2.13
N GLU A 249 -9.21 -13.64 -2.36
CA GLU A 249 -8.96 -14.67 -1.34
C GLU A 249 -8.15 -14.09 -0.14
N MET A 250 -7.16 -13.24 -0.41
CA MET A 250 -6.42 -12.55 0.66
C MET A 250 -7.29 -11.53 1.39
N LEU A 251 -8.23 -10.89 0.68
CA LEU A 251 -9.24 -10.01 1.29
C LEU A 251 -10.10 -10.80 2.28
N HIS A 252 -10.55 -12.00 1.92
CA HIS A 252 -11.37 -12.85 2.80
C HIS A 252 -10.63 -13.29 4.06
N LYS A 253 -9.39 -13.76 3.92
CA LYS A 253 -8.57 -14.19 5.08
C LYS A 253 -8.28 -13.07 6.06
N ARG A 254 -8.19 -11.82 5.59
CA ARG A 254 -7.87 -10.67 6.44
C ARG A 254 -9.07 -9.88 6.91
N PHE A 255 -10.28 -10.24 6.49
CA PHE A 255 -11.47 -9.43 6.75
C PHE A 255 -11.71 -9.20 8.26
N GLU A 256 -11.40 -10.18 9.11
CA GLU A 256 -11.49 -10.03 10.58
C GLU A 256 -10.64 -8.86 11.12
N SER A 257 -9.49 -8.57 10.49
CA SER A 257 -8.60 -7.47 10.88
C SER A 257 -9.03 -6.09 10.32
N PHE A 258 -9.99 -6.04 9.40
CA PHE A 258 -10.39 -4.78 8.73
C PHE A 258 -11.02 -3.77 9.69
N PRO A 259 -11.99 -4.16 10.56
CA PRO A 259 -12.60 -3.21 11.48
C PRO A 259 -11.57 -2.60 12.44
N GLU A 260 -10.60 -3.40 12.90
CA GLU A 260 -9.54 -2.93 13.79
C GLU A 260 -8.61 -1.94 13.08
N ALA A 261 -8.14 -2.27 11.88
CA ALA A 261 -7.30 -1.38 11.07
C ALA A 261 -8.03 -0.08 10.72
N PHE A 262 -9.31 -0.17 10.32
CA PHE A 262 -10.15 0.99 10.05
C PHE A 262 -10.29 1.91 11.28
N ALA A 263 -10.57 1.32 12.43
CA ALA A 263 -10.77 2.09 13.64
C ALA A 263 -9.49 2.82 14.07
N LYS A 264 -8.32 2.15 13.98
CA LYS A 264 -7.01 2.72 14.31
C LYS A 264 -6.60 3.84 13.34
N THR A 265 -6.79 3.66 12.03
CA THR A 265 -6.31 4.58 11.01
C THR A 265 -7.27 5.76 10.78
N LEU A 266 -8.57 5.50 10.67
CA LEU A 266 -9.56 6.49 10.19
C LEU A 266 -10.55 6.97 11.26
N SER A 267 -10.63 6.33 12.43
CA SER A 267 -11.50 6.76 13.53
C SER A 267 -10.81 6.86 14.91
N PRO A 268 -9.57 7.37 15.03
CA PRO A 268 -8.86 7.42 16.30
C PRO A 268 -9.59 8.26 17.36
N GLN A 269 -10.28 9.34 16.96
CA GLN A 269 -11.08 10.18 17.86
C GLN A 269 -12.27 9.41 18.48
N ARG A 270 -12.89 8.50 17.73
CA ARG A 270 -14.05 7.73 18.20
C ARG A 270 -13.60 6.66 19.20
N ILE A 271 -12.41 6.09 19.03
CA ILE A 271 -11.77 5.17 20.00
C ILE A 271 -11.38 5.90 21.29
N SER A 272 -10.75 7.08 21.20
CA SER A 272 -10.29 7.83 22.37
C SER A 272 -11.41 8.19 23.36
N SER A 273 -12.67 8.21 22.89
CA SER A 273 -13.85 8.52 23.71
C SER A 273 -14.47 7.31 24.41
N ARG A 274 -14.12 6.07 24.03
CA ARG A 274 -14.72 4.85 24.56
C ARG A 274 -13.67 3.96 25.26
N PRO A 275 -13.95 3.46 26.47
CA PRO A 275 -13.07 2.46 27.09
C PRO A 275 -13.05 1.20 26.21
N VAL A 276 -11.85 0.78 25.78
CA VAL A 276 -11.68 -0.47 25.05
C VAL A 276 -11.94 -1.63 26.01
N PRO A 277 -12.86 -2.57 25.68
CA PRO A 277 -13.11 -3.75 26.52
C PRO A 277 -11.83 -4.57 26.69
N GLN A 278 -11.61 -5.15 27.88
CA GLN A 278 -10.50 -6.10 28.11
C GLN A 278 -10.76 -7.44 27.40
N ASP A 279 -12.03 -7.81 27.19
CA ASP A 279 -12.42 -9.01 26.47
C ASP A 279 -12.21 -8.84 24.96
N SER A 280 -11.40 -9.73 24.37
CA SER A 280 -11.05 -9.71 22.93
C SER A 280 -12.29 -9.72 22.02
N GLU A 281 -13.28 -10.60 22.28
CA GLU A 281 -14.49 -10.69 21.46
C GLU A 281 -15.35 -9.41 21.54
N ALA A 282 -15.44 -8.78 22.71
CA ALA A 282 -16.18 -7.54 22.90
C ALA A 282 -15.50 -6.35 22.20
N ALA A 283 -14.16 -6.33 22.22
CA ALA A 283 -13.38 -5.35 21.46
C ALA A 283 -13.59 -5.51 19.95
N THR A 284 -13.51 -6.73 19.42
CA THR A 284 -13.77 -7.03 18.01
C THR A 284 -15.19 -6.61 17.60
N LYS A 285 -16.19 -6.89 18.45
CA LYS A 285 -17.57 -6.44 18.22
C LYS A 285 -17.70 -4.93 18.19
N MET A 286 -17.01 -4.23 19.10
CA MET A 286 -16.99 -2.76 19.11
C MET A 286 -16.42 -2.21 17.79
N TYR A 287 -15.27 -2.72 17.33
CA TYR A 287 -14.68 -2.31 16.06
C TYR A 287 -15.60 -2.63 14.87
N ALA A 288 -16.18 -3.83 14.84
CA ALA A 288 -17.14 -4.24 13.81
C ALA A 288 -18.37 -3.32 13.75
N SER A 289 -18.88 -2.86 14.90
CA SER A 289 -20.01 -1.92 14.95
C SER A 289 -19.68 -0.52 14.41
N ILE A 290 -18.42 -0.09 14.55
CA ILE A 290 -17.94 1.19 13.99
C ILE A 290 -17.77 1.06 12.48
N PHE A 291 -17.27 -0.09 12.01
CA PHE A 291 -16.95 -0.35 10.62
C PHE A 291 -18.19 -0.65 9.75
N SER A 292 -19.18 -1.38 10.28
CA SER A 292 -20.37 -1.84 9.53
C SER A 292 -21.12 -0.75 8.75
N PRO A 293 -21.41 0.46 9.28
CA PRO A 293 -22.09 1.48 8.49
C PRO A 293 -21.25 1.94 7.29
N PHE A 294 -19.93 2.13 7.46
CA PHE A 294 -19.05 2.56 6.37
C PHE A 294 -18.92 1.48 5.30
N TRP A 295 -18.75 0.22 5.72
CA TRP A 295 -18.72 -0.90 4.79
C TRP A 295 -20.01 -0.98 3.97
N ASN A 296 -21.16 -0.85 4.61
CA ASN A 296 -22.45 -0.90 3.94
C ASN A 296 -22.64 0.26 2.94
N GLU A 297 -22.15 1.46 3.24
CA GLU A 297 -22.18 2.57 2.27
C GLU A 297 -21.28 2.31 1.06
N ILE A 298 -20.10 1.69 1.24
CA ILE A 298 -19.25 1.28 0.11
C ILE A 298 -19.98 0.27 -0.78
N ILE A 299 -20.63 -0.73 -0.18
CA ILE A 299 -21.38 -1.74 -0.94
C ILE A 299 -22.58 -1.12 -1.66
N LYS A 300 -23.31 -0.19 -1.03
CA LYS A 300 -24.40 0.55 -1.68
C LYS A 300 -23.90 1.37 -2.87
N SER A 301 -22.79 2.09 -2.73
CA SER A 301 -22.17 2.83 -3.84
C SER A 301 -21.81 1.90 -5.01
N LEU A 302 -21.25 0.72 -4.74
CA LEU A 302 -20.98 -0.27 -5.79
C LEU A 302 -22.26 -0.77 -6.47
N ARG A 303 -23.37 -0.82 -5.73
CA ARG A 303 -24.68 -1.20 -6.29
C ARG A 303 -25.29 -0.09 -7.13
N GLU A 304 -25.22 1.16 -6.67
CA GLU A 304 -25.72 2.36 -7.36
C GLU A 304 -24.98 2.60 -8.68
N GLU A 305 -23.68 2.31 -8.72
CA GLU A 305 -22.86 2.34 -9.94
C GLU A 305 -23.00 1.08 -10.81
N ASP A 306 -23.95 0.18 -10.47
CA ASP A 306 -24.28 -1.05 -11.19
C ASP A 306 -23.13 -2.07 -11.36
N TYR A 307 -22.16 -2.08 -10.44
CA TYR A 307 -21.07 -3.05 -10.47
C TYR A 307 -21.42 -4.40 -9.84
N ILE A 308 -22.37 -4.42 -8.91
CA ILE A 308 -22.81 -5.62 -8.19
C ILE A 308 -24.32 -5.83 -8.32
N SER A 309 -24.76 -7.08 -8.29
CA SER A 309 -26.18 -7.42 -8.29
C SER A 309 -26.82 -7.24 -6.90
N ASN A 310 -28.16 -7.16 -6.83
CA ASN A 310 -28.90 -7.13 -5.55
C ASN A 310 -28.57 -8.35 -4.66
N ARG A 311 -28.35 -9.52 -5.27
CA ARG A 311 -27.96 -10.73 -4.55
C ARG A 311 -26.54 -10.61 -3.97
N GLU A 312 -25.59 -10.09 -4.73
CA GLU A 312 -24.23 -9.86 -4.22
C GLU A 312 -24.21 -8.79 -3.13
N MET A 313 -25.01 -7.73 -3.28
CA MET A 313 -25.21 -6.73 -2.23
C MET A 313 -25.69 -7.39 -0.93
N ASP A 314 -26.75 -8.22 -0.98
CA ASP A 314 -27.26 -8.93 0.20
C ASP A 314 -26.19 -9.82 0.88
N LEU A 315 -25.26 -10.38 0.10
CA LEU A 315 -24.18 -11.23 0.63
C LEU A 315 -23.02 -10.41 1.24
N LEU A 316 -22.73 -9.25 0.67
CA LEU A 316 -21.63 -8.37 1.07
C LEU A 316 -21.99 -7.48 2.26
N MET A 317 -23.27 -7.14 2.44
CA MET A 317 -23.72 -6.28 3.54
C MET A 317 -23.40 -6.89 4.91
N MET A 318 -22.94 -6.02 5.82
CA MET A 318 -22.61 -6.36 7.20
C MET A 318 -23.74 -5.95 8.14
N PRO A 319 -24.19 -6.81 9.06
CA PRO A 319 -25.12 -6.41 10.11
C PRO A 319 -24.52 -5.30 10.98
N SER A 320 -25.38 -4.47 11.57
CA SER A 320 -24.95 -3.33 12.37
C SER A 320 -24.13 -3.72 13.61
N ASN A 321 -24.25 -4.97 14.08
CA ASN A 321 -23.58 -5.49 15.28
C ASN A 321 -23.89 -4.70 16.57
N CYS A 322 -24.87 -3.79 16.54
CA CYS A 322 -25.36 -3.04 17.70
C CYS A 322 -26.37 -3.83 18.55
N GLY A 323 -26.73 -5.05 18.12
CA GLY A 323 -27.74 -5.87 18.76
C GLY A 323 -27.31 -6.55 20.06
N THR A 324 -28.28 -7.22 20.68
CA THR A 324 -28.15 -7.96 21.95
C THR A 324 -27.29 -9.22 21.87
N LEU A 325 -27.08 -9.78 20.67
CA LEU A 325 -26.23 -10.95 20.46
C LEU A 325 -24.78 -10.61 20.85
N ARG A 326 -24.15 -11.39 21.72
CA ARG A 326 -22.76 -11.17 22.13
C ARG A 326 -21.74 -11.48 21.02
N LEU A 327 -22.17 -12.16 19.96
CA LEU A 327 -21.36 -12.56 18.81
C LEU A 327 -21.18 -11.42 17.80
N VAL A 328 -20.04 -11.42 17.10
CA VAL A 328 -19.84 -10.63 15.88
C VAL A 328 -20.51 -11.33 14.69
N GLN A 329 -21.42 -10.65 14.03
CA GLN A 329 -22.06 -11.10 12.80
C GLN A 329 -21.26 -10.58 11.61
N TRP A 330 -20.59 -11.50 10.92
CA TRP A 330 -19.81 -11.23 9.72
C TRP A 330 -20.70 -11.20 8.46
N PRO A 331 -20.29 -10.52 7.38
CA PRO A 331 -21.00 -10.60 6.11
C PRO A 331 -21.20 -12.05 5.62
N LEU A 332 -22.32 -12.30 4.93
CA LEU A 332 -22.68 -13.66 4.52
C LEU A 332 -21.68 -14.28 3.55
N PHE A 333 -21.02 -13.48 2.70
CA PHE A 333 -20.03 -13.98 1.75
C PHE A 333 -18.85 -14.71 2.42
N LEU A 334 -18.52 -14.41 3.68
CA LEU A 334 -17.49 -15.13 4.45
C LEU A 334 -18.00 -16.46 5.04
N LEU A 335 -19.31 -16.54 5.25
CA LEU A 335 -19.99 -17.66 5.91
C LEU A 335 -20.58 -18.67 4.92
N THR A 336 -20.57 -18.36 3.61
CA THR A 336 -21.15 -19.23 2.57
C THR A 336 -20.58 -20.64 2.61
N SER A 337 -21.44 -21.64 2.44
CA SER A 337 -21.08 -23.07 2.44
C SER A 337 -20.47 -23.63 3.73
N LYS A 338 -20.17 -22.79 4.74
CA LYS A 338 -19.57 -23.22 6.01
C LYS A 338 -20.53 -24.07 6.85
N ILE A 339 -21.83 -23.76 6.84
CA ILE A 339 -22.84 -24.57 7.54
C ILE A 339 -22.98 -25.96 6.92
N MET A 340 -22.92 -26.05 5.59
CA MET A 340 -22.99 -27.35 4.90
C MET A 340 -21.79 -28.21 5.28
N LEU A 341 -20.60 -27.63 5.26
CA LEU A 341 -19.37 -28.30 5.67
C LEU A 341 -19.42 -28.73 7.16
N ALA A 342 -19.94 -27.86 8.04
CA ALA A 342 -20.13 -28.20 9.44
C ALA A 342 -21.12 -29.36 9.63
N ASN A 343 -22.16 -29.44 8.79
CA ASN A 343 -23.10 -30.56 8.81
C ASN A 343 -22.46 -31.87 8.32
N ASP A 344 -21.59 -31.82 7.33
CA ASP A 344 -20.83 -33.00 6.87
C ASP A 344 -19.88 -33.49 7.98
N TYR A 345 -19.21 -32.57 8.69
CA TYR A 345 -18.42 -32.93 9.87
C TYR A 345 -19.27 -33.51 11.00
N ALA A 346 -20.50 -33.01 11.19
CA ALA A 346 -21.42 -33.52 12.20
C ALA A 346 -21.96 -34.91 11.86
N SER A 347 -22.24 -35.21 10.58
CA SER A 347 -22.71 -36.54 10.15
C SER A 347 -21.64 -37.62 10.27
N ASP A 348 -20.38 -37.24 10.03
CA ASP A 348 -19.23 -38.15 10.06
C ASP A 348 -18.62 -38.29 11.47
N CYS A 349 -19.10 -37.50 12.44
CA CYS A 349 -18.58 -37.50 13.79
C CYS A 349 -18.90 -38.83 14.51
N LYS A 350 -17.85 -39.59 14.81
CA LYS A 350 -17.89 -40.74 15.73
C LYS A 350 -17.22 -40.44 17.07
N ASP A 351 -16.47 -39.34 17.13
CA ASP A 351 -15.60 -38.95 18.24
C ASP A 351 -16.33 -38.02 19.23
N SER A 352 -15.62 -37.49 20.23
CA SER A 352 -16.15 -36.61 21.29
C SER A 352 -16.57 -35.22 20.77
N GLN A 353 -17.52 -34.58 21.46
CA GLN A 353 -18.00 -33.22 21.19
C GLN A 353 -16.85 -32.20 21.07
N LYS A 354 -15.81 -32.34 21.90
CA LYS A 354 -14.65 -31.45 21.89
C LYS A 354 -13.85 -31.54 20.60
N GLU A 355 -13.73 -32.74 20.04
CA GLU A 355 -13.00 -32.95 18.79
C GLU A 355 -13.79 -32.41 17.59
N LEU A 356 -15.12 -32.62 17.58
CA LEU A 356 -15.99 -32.01 16.59
C LEU A 356 -15.88 -30.48 16.62
N TRP A 357 -15.97 -29.88 17.82
CA TRP A 357 -15.84 -28.45 17.98
C TRP A 357 -14.44 -27.94 17.61
N HIS A 358 -13.39 -28.70 17.89
CA HIS A 358 -12.03 -28.37 17.47
C HIS A 358 -11.87 -28.39 15.94
N ARG A 359 -12.44 -29.40 15.25
CA ARG A 359 -12.49 -29.43 13.78
C ARG A 359 -13.28 -28.25 13.23
N ILE A 360 -14.37 -27.88 13.90
CA ILE A 360 -15.18 -26.73 13.50
C ILE A 360 -14.44 -25.41 13.69
N SER A 361 -13.71 -25.27 14.79
CA SER A 361 -12.97 -24.07 15.16
C SER A 361 -11.65 -23.91 14.40
N LYS A 362 -11.23 -24.93 13.64
CA LYS A 362 -10.04 -24.84 12.78
C LYS A 362 -10.22 -23.82 11.65
N ASP A 363 -11.44 -23.59 11.21
CA ASP A 363 -11.79 -22.60 10.20
C ASP A 363 -12.30 -21.32 10.88
N GLU A 364 -11.63 -20.20 10.62
CA GLU A 364 -11.82 -18.90 11.28
C GLU A 364 -13.30 -18.47 11.32
N TYR A 365 -14.04 -18.65 10.22
CA TYR A 365 -15.42 -18.18 10.08
C TYR A 365 -16.48 -19.25 10.35
N MET A 366 -16.12 -20.54 10.38
CA MET A 366 -17.11 -21.61 10.50
C MET A 366 -17.73 -21.69 11.89
N ALA A 367 -16.93 -21.46 12.94
CA ALA A 367 -17.45 -21.37 14.31
C ALA A 367 -18.45 -20.21 14.47
N TYR A 368 -18.18 -19.05 13.86
CA TYR A 368 -19.12 -17.92 13.85
C TYR A 368 -20.41 -18.27 13.11
N ALA A 369 -20.33 -18.93 11.95
CA ALA A 369 -21.51 -19.34 11.18
C ALA A 369 -22.44 -20.27 11.98
N VAL A 370 -21.86 -21.25 12.68
CA VAL A 370 -22.64 -22.20 13.50
C VAL A 370 -23.28 -21.50 14.69
N LYS A 371 -22.52 -20.68 15.44
CA LYS A 371 -23.05 -19.89 16.56
C LYS A 371 -24.16 -18.95 16.10
N GLU A 372 -23.94 -18.24 15.00
CA GLU A 372 -24.93 -17.30 14.45
C GLU A 372 -26.20 -18.02 14.01
N CYS A 373 -26.08 -19.16 13.33
CA CYS A 373 -27.24 -19.96 12.92
C CYS A 373 -28.08 -20.40 14.12
N TYR A 374 -27.42 -20.85 15.20
CA TYR A 374 -28.08 -21.28 16.42
C TYR A 374 -28.89 -20.15 17.07
N TYR A 375 -28.25 -19.02 17.36
CA TYR A 375 -28.92 -17.89 18.01
C TYR A 375 -29.96 -17.20 17.11
N SER A 376 -29.72 -17.16 15.80
CA SER A 376 -30.70 -16.61 14.84
C SER A 376 -31.94 -17.50 14.76
N ALA A 377 -31.76 -18.82 14.73
CA ALA A 377 -32.88 -19.78 14.76
C ALA A 377 -33.68 -19.65 16.08
N GLU A 378 -33.00 -19.54 17.23
CA GLU A 378 -33.64 -19.31 18.53
C GLU A 378 -34.51 -18.05 18.49
N ARG A 379 -33.94 -16.92 18.08
CA ARG A 379 -34.62 -15.63 18.04
C ARG A 379 -35.81 -15.64 17.09
N ILE A 380 -35.64 -16.19 15.89
CA ILE A 380 -36.70 -16.29 14.88
C ILE A 380 -37.83 -17.18 15.38
N LEU A 381 -37.53 -18.36 15.92
CA LEU A 381 -38.56 -19.28 16.44
C LEU A 381 -39.33 -18.68 17.63
N LYS A 382 -38.64 -18.01 18.56
CA LYS A 382 -39.29 -17.31 19.69
C LYS A 382 -40.20 -16.18 19.26
N SER A 383 -39.89 -15.51 18.15
CA SER A 383 -40.68 -14.38 17.64
C SER A 383 -41.95 -14.81 16.90
N ILE A 384 -41.91 -15.97 16.24
CA ILE A 384 -42.99 -16.44 15.35
C ILE A 384 -44.09 -17.15 16.14
N VAL A 385 -43.70 -17.80 17.24
CA VAL A 385 -44.55 -18.74 17.96
C VAL A 385 -45.07 -18.11 19.25
N ASP A 386 -46.36 -18.28 19.51
CA ASP A 386 -47.03 -17.79 20.72
C ASP A 386 -47.49 -18.95 21.64
N GLY A 387 -47.76 -18.63 22.91
CA GLY A 387 -48.32 -19.53 23.92
C GLY A 387 -47.52 -20.82 24.13
N GLU A 388 -48.17 -21.97 23.92
CA GLU A 388 -47.60 -23.30 24.14
C GLU A 388 -46.40 -23.59 23.24
N GLY A 389 -46.39 -23.06 22.01
CA GLY A 389 -45.25 -23.26 21.13
C GLY A 389 -44.02 -22.44 21.56
N LYS A 390 -44.22 -21.29 22.21
CA LYS A 390 -43.11 -20.51 22.79
C LYS A 390 -42.45 -21.26 23.94
N LEU A 391 -43.25 -21.90 24.79
CA LEU A 391 -42.76 -22.78 25.86
C LEU A 391 -41.92 -23.95 25.31
N TRP A 392 -42.33 -24.52 24.17
CA TRP A 392 -41.54 -25.54 23.48
C TRP A 392 -40.17 -25.00 23.03
N VAL A 393 -40.14 -23.85 22.35
CA VAL A 393 -38.88 -23.23 21.89
C VAL A 393 -37.97 -22.89 23.08
N ASP A 394 -38.48 -22.22 24.12
CA ASP A 394 -37.70 -21.84 25.29
C ASP A 394 -37.07 -23.06 25.99
N ARG A 395 -37.85 -24.12 26.18
CA ARG A 395 -37.34 -25.35 26.80
C ARG A 395 -36.34 -26.09 25.92
N LEU A 396 -36.58 -26.16 24.61
CA LEU A 396 -35.66 -26.76 23.66
C LEU A 396 -34.28 -26.10 23.74
N PHE A 397 -34.23 -24.77 23.61
CA PHE A 397 -32.96 -24.04 23.63
C PHE A 397 -32.31 -24.00 25.02
N GLN A 398 -33.09 -23.94 26.11
CA GLN A 398 -32.55 -24.10 27.46
C GLN A 398 -31.83 -25.44 27.62
N TYR A 399 -32.49 -26.52 27.20
CA TYR A 399 -31.95 -27.86 27.35
C TYR A 399 -30.71 -28.09 26.45
N LEU A 400 -30.73 -27.59 25.22
CA LEU A 400 -29.56 -27.58 24.35
C LEU A 400 -28.38 -26.83 24.98
N ASN A 401 -28.63 -25.67 25.60
CA ASN A 401 -27.61 -24.89 26.30
C ASN A 401 -27.05 -25.64 27.53
N GLU A 402 -27.90 -26.32 28.31
CA GLU A 402 -27.46 -27.15 29.43
C GLU A 402 -26.61 -28.34 28.97
N SER A 403 -27.00 -28.99 27.87
CA SER A 403 -26.26 -30.10 27.27
C SER A 403 -24.90 -29.64 26.72
N ILE A 404 -24.85 -28.48 26.05
CA ILE A 404 -23.60 -27.85 25.62
C ILE A 404 -22.67 -27.62 26.83
N GLY A 405 -23.21 -27.10 27.94
CA GLY A 405 -22.44 -26.84 29.16
C GLY A 405 -21.95 -28.10 29.89
N ARG A 406 -22.65 -29.23 29.73
CA ARG A 406 -22.29 -30.53 30.34
C ARG A 406 -21.45 -31.43 29.42
N ASP A 407 -21.04 -30.93 28.24
CA ASP A 407 -20.31 -31.71 27.21
C ASP A 407 -21.04 -33.01 26.78
N SER A 408 -22.37 -33.05 26.86
CA SER A 408 -23.18 -34.26 26.61
C SER A 408 -24.01 -34.21 25.31
N LEU A 409 -23.61 -33.34 24.38
CA LEU A 409 -24.39 -33.00 23.18
C LEU A 409 -24.59 -34.21 22.25
N LEU A 410 -23.61 -35.10 22.16
CA LEU A 410 -23.69 -36.35 21.37
C LEU A 410 -24.66 -37.39 21.94
N VAL A 411 -24.86 -37.38 23.27
CA VAL A 411 -25.85 -38.25 23.94
C VAL A 411 -27.25 -37.67 23.76
N THR A 412 -27.32 -36.35 23.65
CA THR A 412 -28.55 -35.59 23.65
C THR A 412 -29.19 -35.49 22.26
N ILE A 413 -28.35 -35.41 21.22
CA ILE A 413 -28.76 -35.10 19.86
C ILE A 413 -28.24 -36.16 18.89
N ASN A 414 -29.11 -36.57 17.96
CA ASN A 414 -28.71 -37.32 16.80
C ASN A 414 -28.17 -36.40 15.69
N LEU A 415 -26.85 -36.19 15.66
CA LEU A 415 -26.19 -35.32 14.69
C LEU A 415 -26.44 -35.71 13.22
N LYS A 416 -26.70 -37.00 12.92
CA LYS A 416 -27.00 -37.46 11.56
C LYS A 416 -28.30 -36.86 11.01
N LYS A 417 -29.21 -36.44 11.90
CA LYS A 417 -30.50 -35.83 11.54
C LYS A 417 -30.43 -34.30 11.47
N LEU A 418 -29.26 -33.69 11.70
CA LEU A 418 -29.07 -32.24 11.62
C LEU A 418 -29.33 -31.69 10.21
N GLN A 419 -28.92 -32.43 9.16
CA GLN A 419 -29.23 -32.08 7.77
C GLN A 419 -30.76 -32.02 7.51
N LEU A 420 -31.52 -32.93 8.14
CA LEU A 420 -32.98 -32.94 8.02
C LEU A 420 -33.58 -31.71 8.71
N VAL A 421 -33.13 -31.35 9.91
CA VAL A 421 -33.54 -30.13 10.61
C VAL A 421 -33.22 -28.89 9.77
N GLN A 422 -32.02 -28.83 9.20
CA GLN A 422 -31.60 -27.74 8.32
C GLN A 422 -32.56 -27.58 7.12
N SER A 423 -32.93 -28.68 6.47
CA SER A 423 -33.85 -28.66 5.33
C SER A 423 -35.24 -28.10 5.69
N ARG A 424 -35.79 -28.49 6.85
CA ARG A 424 -37.08 -28.00 7.35
C ARG A 424 -37.02 -26.53 7.76
N LEU A 425 -35.93 -26.12 8.42
CA LEU A 425 -35.68 -24.72 8.77
C LEU A 425 -35.53 -23.84 7.51
N THR A 426 -34.91 -24.38 6.46
CA THR A 426 -34.80 -23.69 5.16
C THR A 426 -36.15 -23.51 4.51
N GLY A 427 -37.01 -24.53 4.55
CA GLY A 427 -38.40 -24.45 4.07
C GLY A 427 -39.22 -23.41 4.85
N LEU A 428 -39.09 -23.39 6.17
CA LEU A 428 -39.76 -22.42 7.04
C LEU A 428 -39.32 -20.98 6.73
N THR A 429 -38.01 -20.71 6.72
CA THR A 429 -37.46 -19.38 6.42
C THR A 429 -37.80 -18.90 5.02
N GLY A 430 -37.85 -19.80 4.03
CA GLY A 430 -38.25 -19.47 2.66
C GLY A 430 -39.70 -18.98 2.53
N LEU A 431 -40.60 -19.47 3.40
CA LEU A 431 -41.99 -19.00 3.46
C LEU A 431 -42.12 -17.65 4.16
N LEU A 432 -41.29 -17.39 5.16
CA LEU A 432 -41.32 -16.18 6.00
C LEU A 432 -40.71 -14.94 5.33
N ILE A 433 -39.89 -15.10 4.29
CA ILE A 433 -39.31 -13.97 3.53
C ILE A 433 -40.38 -13.17 2.76
N ARG A 434 -41.47 -13.83 2.36
CA ARG A 434 -42.49 -13.23 1.50
C ARG A 434 -43.60 -12.59 2.34
N ASP A 435 -44.39 -11.72 1.75
CA ASP A 435 -45.49 -11.05 2.47
C ASP A 435 -46.57 -12.02 2.97
N GLU A 436 -47.30 -11.60 4.02
CA GLU A 436 -48.35 -12.37 4.65
C GLU A 436 -49.51 -12.62 3.68
N THR A 437 -49.89 -13.89 3.52
CA THR A 437 -51.09 -14.33 2.79
C THR A 437 -51.70 -15.50 3.56
N ALA A 438 -53.03 -15.68 3.49
CA ALA A 438 -53.71 -16.74 4.22
C ALA A 438 -53.15 -18.14 3.90
N ASP A 439 -52.84 -18.40 2.63
CA ASP A 439 -52.26 -19.67 2.18
C ASP A 439 -50.84 -19.90 2.74
N ARG A 440 -50.02 -18.84 2.82
CA ARG A 440 -48.68 -18.94 3.40
C ARG A 440 -48.73 -19.10 4.91
N LYS A 441 -49.70 -18.49 5.60
CA LYS A 441 -49.89 -18.70 7.04
C LYS A 441 -50.14 -20.19 7.33
N ALA A 442 -51.05 -20.82 6.57
CA ALA A 442 -51.27 -22.27 6.66
C ALA A 442 -49.99 -23.07 6.30
N GLY A 443 -49.24 -22.63 5.28
CA GLY A 443 -47.95 -23.20 4.91
C GLY A 443 -46.88 -23.10 6.02
N VAL A 444 -46.80 -21.97 6.72
CA VAL A 444 -45.88 -21.76 7.85
C VAL A 444 -46.32 -22.60 9.05
N THR A 445 -47.61 -22.68 9.37
CA THR A 445 -48.13 -23.60 10.41
C THR A 445 -47.73 -25.04 10.10
N LYS A 446 -47.88 -25.47 8.84
CA LYS A 446 -47.47 -26.80 8.40
C LYS A 446 -45.95 -26.99 8.55
N ALA A 447 -45.14 -26.05 8.07
CA ALA A 447 -43.69 -26.11 8.16
C ALA A 447 -43.18 -26.11 9.61
N LEU A 448 -43.81 -25.33 10.51
CA LEU A 448 -43.52 -25.34 11.95
C LEU A 448 -43.87 -26.68 12.59
N ARG A 449 -44.99 -27.29 12.22
CA ARG A 449 -45.37 -28.62 12.70
C ARG A 449 -44.41 -29.69 12.21
N GLU A 450 -44.01 -29.67 10.94
CA GLU A 450 -42.98 -30.56 10.41
C GLU A 450 -41.63 -30.36 11.12
N LEU A 451 -41.23 -29.11 11.37
CA LEU A 451 -40.01 -28.80 12.12
C LEU A 451 -40.10 -29.31 13.56
N TYR A 452 -41.22 -29.10 14.24
CA TYR A 452 -41.48 -29.62 15.57
C TYR A 452 -41.37 -31.15 15.59
N GLU A 453 -41.99 -31.84 14.64
CA GLU A 453 -41.99 -33.30 14.56
C GLU A 453 -40.57 -33.83 14.34
N VAL A 454 -39.82 -33.27 13.40
CA VAL A 454 -38.43 -33.68 13.14
C VAL A 454 -37.53 -33.40 14.35
N VAL A 455 -37.63 -32.21 14.95
CA VAL A 455 -36.77 -31.82 16.08
C VAL A 455 -37.06 -32.69 17.30
N THR A 456 -38.33 -32.96 17.59
CA THR A 456 -38.70 -33.70 18.80
C THR A 456 -38.62 -35.22 18.64
N HIS A 457 -38.97 -35.75 17.46
CA HIS A 457 -39.04 -37.19 17.23
C HIS A 457 -37.81 -37.79 16.53
N GLU A 458 -37.00 -37.01 15.81
CA GLU A 458 -35.82 -37.54 15.10
C GLU A 458 -34.49 -36.96 15.60
N PHE A 459 -34.48 -35.70 16.02
CA PHE A 459 -33.25 -35.00 16.41
C PHE A 459 -32.89 -35.21 17.89
N LEU A 460 -33.87 -35.16 18.81
CA LEU A 460 -33.64 -35.41 20.23
C LEU A 460 -33.63 -36.91 20.57
N ALA A 461 -32.71 -37.32 21.45
CA ALA A 461 -32.61 -38.70 21.93
C ALA A 461 -33.87 -39.14 22.71
N PRO A 462 -34.26 -40.44 22.62
CA PRO A 462 -35.56 -40.92 23.12
C PRO A 462 -35.73 -40.81 24.64
N ASN A 463 -34.65 -40.97 25.41
CA ASN A 463 -34.68 -40.97 26.89
C ASN A 463 -35.13 -39.61 27.48
N LEU A 464 -35.07 -38.55 26.69
CA LEU A 464 -35.36 -37.18 27.12
C LEU A 464 -36.80 -36.77 26.84
N ARG A 465 -37.59 -37.61 26.15
CA ARG A 465 -39.02 -37.36 25.92
C ARG A 465 -39.85 -37.57 27.18
N GLU A 466 -39.35 -38.39 28.10
CA GLU A 466 -40.07 -38.81 29.30
C GLU A 466 -39.82 -37.89 30.50
N GLU A 467 -38.77 -37.07 30.47
CA GLU A 467 -38.37 -36.17 31.57
C GLU A 467 -39.08 -34.79 31.52
N PHE A 468 -39.87 -34.53 30.48
CA PHE A 468 -40.62 -33.29 30.34
C PHE A 468 -42.05 -33.44 30.90
N ASP A 469 -42.30 -32.90 32.09
CA ASP A 469 -43.68 -32.73 32.59
C ASP A 469 -44.58 -31.90 31.64
N THR A 470 -43.97 -31.02 30.85
CA THR A 470 -44.65 -30.22 29.81
C THR A 470 -44.82 -30.95 28.48
N TRP A 471 -44.15 -32.08 28.25
CA TRP A 471 -44.30 -32.83 27.01
C TRP A 471 -45.70 -33.41 26.88
N GLN A 472 -46.30 -33.82 27.99
CA GLN A 472 -47.71 -34.20 28.01
C GLN A 472 -48.63 -33.01 27.68
N LEU A 473 -48.30 -31.79 28.12
CA LEU A 473 -49.04 -30.57 27.79
C LEU A 473 -48.92 -30.23 26.30
N LEU A 474 -47.72 -30.31 25.72
CA LEU A 474 -47.46 -30.09 24.29
C LEU A 474 -48.10 -31.17 23.41
N LEU A 475 -48.11 -32.42 23.85
CA LEU A 475 -48.80 -33.52 23.17
C LEU A 475 -50.32 -33.33 23.18
N ARG A 476 -50.90 -32.89 24.31
CA ARG A 476 -52.33 -32.55 24.40
C ARG A 476 -52.67 -31.36 23.48
N ALA A 477 -51.87 -30.31 23.53
CA ALA A 477 -51.99 -29.15 22.64
C ALA A 477 -51.92 -29.50 21.15
N ARG A 478 -51.06 -30.46 20.78
CA ARG A 478 -50.96 -31.01 19.43
C ARG A 478 -52.23 -31.76 19.04
N ASN A 479 -52.68 -32.69 19.89
CA ASN A 479 -53.88 -33.50 19.65
C ASN A 479 -55.14 -32.64 19.54
N ASP A 480 -55.20 -31.55 20.29
CA ASP A 480 -56.30 -30.58 20.26
C ASP A 480 -56.18 -29.56 19.11
N GLY A 481 -55.12 -29.62 18.29
CA GLY A 481 -54.88 -28.69 17.18
C GLY A 481 -54.54 -27.25 17.60
N ARG A 482 -54.25 -27.01 18.87
CA ARG A 482 -53.95 -25.68 19.43
C ARG A 482 -52.51 -25.25 19.17
N LEU A 483 -51.60 -26.21 19.01
CA LEU A 483 -50.18 -25.96 18.74
C LEU A 483 -49.98 -25.25 17.39
N PHE A 484 -49.35 -24.08 17.42
CA PHE A 484 -49.11 -23.19 16.27
C PHE A 484 -50.38 -22.62 15.59
N SER A 485 -51.52 -22.59 16.30
CA SER A 485 -52.77 -22.02 15.79
C SER A 485 -52.67 -20.51 15.51
N ASN A 486 -52.00 -19.77 16.39
CA ASN A 486 -51.68 -18.36 16.22
C ASN A 486 -50.20 -18.18 15.90
N ILE A 487 -49.92 -17.63 14.71
CA ILE A 487 -48.57 -17.29 14.25
C ILE A 487 -48.45 -15.79 14.18
N LEU A 488 -47.41 -15.26 14.80
CA LEU A 488 -47.01 -13.86 14.71
C LEU A 488 -46.09 -13.71 13.50
N TRP A 489 -46.52 -12.91 12.52
CA TRP A 489 -45.69 -12.63 11.35
C TRP A 489 -44.60 -11.62 11.72
N PRO A 490 -43.35 -11.79 11.24
CA PRO A 490 -42.29 -10.81 11.47
C PRO A 490 -42.61 -9.54 10.66
N ASN A 491 -43.23 -8.56 11.31
CA ASN A 491 -43.56 -7.27 10.71
C ASN A 491 -42.42 -6.26 10.83
N ASP A 492 -41.56 -6.40 11.85
CA ASP A 492 -40.41 -5.53 12.07
C ASP A 492 -39.35 -5.70 10.97
N LEU A 493 -38.81 -4.58 10.49
CA LEU A 493 -37.75 -4.57 9.46
C LEU A 493 -36.53 -5.39 9.88
N GLU A 494 -36.07 -5.25 11.13
CA GLU A 494 -34.93 -6.00 11.67
C GLU A 494 -35.19 -7.52 11.64
N MET A 495 -36.41 -7.95 11.95
CA MET A 495 -36.77 -9.37 11.96
C MET A 495 -36.88 -9.92 10.54
N LYS A 496 -37.45 -9.15 9.59
CA LYS A 496 -37.47 -9.52 8.17
C LYS A 496 -36.05 -9.69 7.61
N GLU A 497 -35.15 -8.77 7.94
CA GLU A 497 -33.74 -8.86 7.55
C GLU A 497 -33.05 -10.07 8.16
N GLN A 498 -33.32 -10.39 9.43
CA GLN A 498 -32.77 -11.58 10.08
C GLN A 498 -33.27 -12.88 9.48
N VAL A 499 -34.56 -12.97 9.15
CA VAL A 499 -35.14 -14.14 8.45
C VAL A 499 -34.50 -14.30 7.07
N LYS A 500 -34.40 -13.19 6.30
CA LYS A 500 -33.72 -13.18 4.99
C LYS A 500 -32.27 -13.63 5.12
N ARG A 501 -31.56 -13.13 6.13
CA ARG A 501 -30.16 -13.46 6.41
C ARG A 501 -29.98 -14.93 6.78
N LEU A 502 -30.79 -15.46 7.70
CA LEU A 502 -30.74 -16.88 8.07
C LEU A 502 -31.04 -17.77 6.86
N HIS A 503 -32.04 -17.42 6.05
CA HIS A 503 -32.34 -18.16 4.82
C HIS A 503 -31.15 -18.20 3.86
N LEU A 504 -30.49 -17.05 3.62
CA LEU A 504 -29.31 -16.98 2.76
C LEU A 504 -28.14 -17.80 3.35
N LEU A 505 -27.92 -17.71 4.66
CA LEU A 505 -26.90 -18.49 5.35
C LEU A 505 -27.12 -20.00 5.20
N LEU A 506 -28.37 -20.45 5.16
CA LEU A 506 -28.76 -21.85 4.99
C LEU A 506 -28.84 -22.32 3.53
N THR A 507 -28.95 -21.42 2.55
CA THR A 507 -29.19 -21.79 1.14
C THR A 507 -28.01 -21.56 0.23
N VAL A 508 -27.17 -20.57 0.53
CA VAL A 508 -26.11 -20.12 -0.37
C VAL A 508 -24.95 -21.12 -0.34
N LYS A 509 -24.79 -21.82 -1.46
CA LYS A 509 -23.71 -22.78 -1.73
C LYS A 509 -22.59 -22.19 -2.60
N ASP A 510 -22.74 -20.94 -3.02
CA ASP A 510 -21.79 -20.29 -3.91
C ASP A 510 -20.42 -20.19 -3.24
N SER A 511 -19.35 -20.42 -4.01
CA SER A 511 -17.98 -20.24 -3.49
C SER A 511 -17.75 -18.76 -3.20
N ALA A 512 -17.47 -18.45 -1.93
CA ALA A 512 -17.07 -17.12 -1.45
C ALA A 512 -16.04 -16.46 -2.36
N ALA A 513 -15.10 -17.24 -2.91
CA ALA A 513 -13.97 -16.78 -3.71
C ALA A 513 -14.34 -15.95 -4.95
N ASN A 514 -15.58 -16.03 -5.43
CA ASN A 514 -16.02 -15.36 -6.67
C ASN A 514 -16.94 -14.15 -6.43
N ILE A 515 -17.12 -13.70 -5.19
CA ILE A 515 -18.02 -12.59 -4.85
C ILE A 515 -17.19 -11.37 -4.43
N PRO A 516 -17.35 -10.19 -5.06
CA PRO A 516 -18.16 -9.90 -6.25
C PRO A 516 -17.51 -10.44 -7.53
N LYS A 517 -18.31 -10.81 -8.55
CA LYS A 517 -17.77 -11.33 -9.83
C LYS A 517 -17.11 -10.26 -10.69
N ASN A 518 -17.53 -9.01 -10.54
CA ASN A 518 -17.06 -7.90 -11.35
C ASN A 518 -15.63 -7.51 -10.97
N LEU A 519 -14.74 -7.43 -11.98
CA LEU A 519 -13.34 -7.06 -11.80
C LEU A 519 -13.17 -5.64 -11.26
N GLU A 520 -14.05 -4.69 -11.64
CA GLU A 520 -13.96 -3.31 -11.16
C GLU A 520 -14.35 -3.20 -9.69
N ALA A 521 -15.40 -3.91 -9.27
CA ALA A 521 -15.77 -4.00 -7.86
C ALA A 521 -14.64 -4.64 -7.04
N GLN A 522 -14.02 -5.72 -7.54
CA GLN A 522 -12.85 -6.33 -6.90
C GLN A 522 -11.69 -5.35 -6.78
N ARG A 523 -11.37 -4.60 -7.85
CA ARG A 523 -10.30 -3.61 -7.85
C ARG A 523 -10.52 -2.50 -6.82
N ARG A 524 -11.74 -1.96 -6.74
CA ARG A 524 -12.09 -0.90 -5.78
C ARG A 524 -12.05 -1.39 -4.33
N LEU A 525 -12.58 -2.59 -4.06
CA LEU A 525 -12.49 -3.20 -2.74
C LEU A 525 -11.03 -3.47 -2.36
N GLN A 526 -10.22 -4.02 -3.27
CA GLN A 526 -8.80 -4.23 -3.04
C GLN A 526 -8.08 -2.90 -2.78
N PHE A 527 -8.36 -1.86 -3.55
CA PHE A 527 -7.79 -0.52 -3.33
C PHE A 527 -8.13 0.02 -1.94
N PHE A 528 -9.41 -0.04 -1.55
CA PHE A 528 -9.86 0.36 -0.22
C PHE A 528 -9.12 -0.44 0.86
N THR A 529 -9.10 -1.77 0.76
CA THR A 529 -8.44 -2.61 1.78
C THR A 529 -6.95 -2.37 1.86
N ASN A 530 -6.25 -2.22 0.73
CA ASN A 530 -4.83 -1.90 0.73
C ASN A 530 -4.58 -0.54 1.40
N SER A 531 -5.44 0.45 1.18
CA SER A 531 -5.30 1.76 1.85
C SER A 531 -5.38 1.70 3.38
N LEU A 532 -6.06 0.69 3.95
CA LEU A 532 -6.15 0.48 5.40
C LEU A 532 -4.89 -0.14 6.01
N PHE A 533 -4.20 -1.02 5.27
CA PHE A 533 -3.01 -1.75 5.74
C PHE A 533 -1.68 -1.14 5.28
N MET A 534 -1.74 -0.22 4.31
CA MET A 534 -0.58 0.57 3.94
C MET A 534 -0.17 1.48 5.09
N ASP A 535 1.12 1.49 5.40
CA ASP A 535 1.71 2.48 6.30
C ASP A 535 1.76 3.83 5.56
N MET A 536 0.65 4.56 5.60
CA MET A 536 0.56 5.89 5.01
C MET A 536 1.21 6.92 5.96
N PRO A 537 2.10 7.80 5.46
CA PRO A 537 2.66 8.85 6.30
C PRO A 537 1.55 9.77 6.80
N GLU A 538 1.57 10.11 8.09
CA GLU A 538 0.61 11.04 8.67
C GLU A 538 0.65 12.38 7.95
N ALA A 539 -0.51 12.85 7.51
CA ALA A 539 -0.64 14.17 6.92
C ALA A 539 -0.32 15.20 8.00
N LYS A 540 0.61 16.10 7.70
CA LYS A 540 0.89 17.23 8.59
C LYS A 540 -0.37 18.07 8.78
N PRO A 541 -0.59 18.66 9.98
CA PRO A 541 -1.67 19.59 10.19
C PRO A 541 -1.68 20.69 9.12
N VAL A 542 -2.86 21.19 8.74
CA VAL A 542 -2.98 22.26 7.73
C VAL A 542 -2.17 23.50 8.12
N SER A 543 -2.01 23.76 9.42
CA SER A 543 -1.15 24.83 9.96
C SER A 543 0.34 24.65 9.67
N GLU A 544 0.80 23.41 9.48
CA GLU A 544 2.18 23.05 9.14
C GLU A 544 2.37 22.77 7.64
N MET A 545 1.29 22.73 6.86
CA MET A 545 1.37 22.61 5.41
C MET A 545 1.93 23.91 4.84
N ILE A 546 3.08 23.82 4.18
CA ILE A 546 3.66 24.96 3.47
C ILE A 546 2.81 25.15 2.20
N PRO A 547 2.16 26.31 2.01
CA PRO A 547 1.43 26.57 0.78
C PRO A 547 2.33 26.45 -0.46
N PHE A 548 1.84 25.81 -1.51
CA PHE A 548 2.45 25.82 -2.84
C PHE A 548 2.06 27.14 -3.52
N TRP A 549 2.94 28.15 -3.50
CA TRP A 549 2.70 29.41 -4.19
C TRP A 549 3.16 29.29 -5.65
N TYR A 550 2.21 29.04 -6.56
CA TYR A 550 2.40 29.19 -8.00
C TYR A 550 1.92 30.59 -8.39
N TYR A 551 2.83 31.54 -8.58
CA TYR A 551 2.53 32.79 -9.28
C TYR A 551 2.97 32.64 -10.73
N GLU A 552 2.08 32.08 -11.56
CA GLU A 552 2.01 32.48 -12.96
C GLU A 552 1.44 33.90 -12.98
N CYS A 553 2.29 34.91 -13.06
CA CYS A 553 1.85 36.26 -13.38
C CYS A 553 1.75 36.38 -14.90
N LEU A 554 0.50 36.40 -15.38
CA LEU A 554 0.07 37.01 -16.65
C LEU A 554 0.49 38.48 -16.74
#